data_AF-A0A835XDR2-F1
#
_entry.id   AF-A0A835XDR2-F1
#
_cell.length_a   1.000
_cell.length_b   1.000
_cell.length_c   1.000
_cell.angle_alpha   90.00
_cell.angle_beta   90.00
_cell.angle_gamma   90.00
#
_symmetry.space_group_name_H-M   'P 1'
#
loop_
_entity.id
_entity.type
_entity.pdbx_description
1 polymer ?
#
loop_
_entity_poly.entity_id
_entity_poly.type
_entity_poly.pdbx_seq_one_letter_code
_entity_poly.pdbx_strand_id
1 'polypeptide(L)'
;MKLVHHAPFSSSSAPRPGSERRCAAPARVPIVPAIPCPSPSPSPSPAAASPAARLRAAAAPPAAPSGGGGRPTVVPLPASQQEAVDAAAGCLVPALTPLLAATKPAKTAKGFSNASRPSASNRFGLEIPLADASPAASLALTGSVLAAVQAGLKGRGGAAAAAGAPGNWTVVHAREDVAAAARTRAAASGAAGTVLGLRAACQAPALGGLLLLVEPGLADVALMEQLLDEVWAGPAAVVLNPEWAQQGKQVPPEYAAVVGSVDVVYAFLPCAIQGLIGTKEGAVLRTAEGGAKGGKGAPWRILLQEKDQFMQVGAMTRRPTPSDLELAFLNASAAASPLTKAAKFVKGLVPGDKKKK
;
A
#
# COMPACT_ATOMS: atom_id res chain seq x y z
N MET A 1 11.96 -2.15 -19.44
CA MET A 1 11.05 -3.27 -19.13
C MET A 1 9.80 -2.68 -18.49
N LYS A 2 8.61 -3.25 -18.69
CA LYS A 2 7.35 -2.66 -18.19
C LYS A 2 6.80 -3.53 -17.07
N LEU A 3 6.53 -2.92 -15.92
CA LEU A 3 5.80 -3.57 -14.85
C LEU A 3 4.32 -3.66 -15.26
N VAL A 4 3.73 -4.85 -15.18
CA VAL A 4 2.32 -5.07 -15.50
C VAL A 4 1.59 -5.41 -14.20
N HIS A 5 0.52 -4.66 -13.91
CA HIS A 5 -0.39 -4.97 -12.82
C HIS A 5 -1.34 -6.07 -13.26
N HIS A 6 -1.32 -7.21 -12.56
CA HIS A 6 -2.32 -8.26 -12.72
C HIS A 6 -3.36 -8.13 -11.60
N ALA A 7 -4.64 -8.27 -11.93
CA ALA A 7 -5.68 -8.50 -10.93
C ALA A 7 -5.55 -9.97 -10.47
N PRO A 8 -5.12 -10.23 -9.22
CA PRO A 8 -4.78 -11.59 -8.79
C PRO A 8 -6.00 -12.49 -8.54
N PHE A 9 -7.20 -11.92 -8.40
CA PHE A 9 -8.39 -12.63 -7.92
C PHE A 9 -9.55 -12.64 -8.93
N SER A 10 -9.26 -12.58 -10.23
CA SER A 10 -10.31 -12.65 -11.24
C SER A 10 -10.85 -14.09 -11.33
N SER A 11 -12.07 -14.31 -10.85
CA SER A 11 -12.79 -15.58 -11.02
C SER A 11 -13.06 -15.83 -12.51
N SER A 12 -12.40 -16.84 -13.08
CA SER A 12 -12.67 -17.31 -14.43
C SER A 12 -13.90 -18.21 -14.43
N SER A 13 -15.06 -17.68 -14.83
CA SER A 13 -16.12 -18.46 -15.46
C SER A 13 -17.10 -17.54 -16.21
N ALA A 14 -16.86 -17.31 -17.51
CA ALA A 14 -17.91 -16.87 -18.42
C ALA A 14 -17.63 -17.44 -19.84
N PRO A 15 -18.60 -18.13 -20.46
CA PRO A 15 -18.46 -18.60 -21.84
C PRO A 15 -18.67 -17.47 -22.86
N ARG A 16 -18.08 -17.66 -24.05
CA ARG A 16 -18.02 -16.70 -25.17
C ARG A 16 -19.41 -16.30 -25.72
N PRO A 17 -19.54 -15.09 -26.31
CA PRO A 17 -20.81 -14.54 -26.76
C PRO A 17 -21.17 -14.97 -28.19
N GLY A 18 -22.47 -15.07 -28.45
CA GLY A 18 -23.03 -15.28 -29.78
C GLY A 18 -24.10 -14.25 -30.12
N SER A 19 -24.00 -13.77 -31.36
CA SER A 19 -25.00 -13.09 -32.20
C SER A 19 -25.15 -11.57 -32.10
N GLU A 20 -24.96 -11.00 -33.29
CA GLU A 20 -25.06 -9.62 -33.74
C GLU A 20 -26.45 -9.03 -33.52
N ARG A 21 -26.51 -7.72 -33.20
CA ARG A 21 -27.51 -6.81 -33.80
C ARG A 21 -26.91 -5.43 -34.06
N ARG A 22 -27.26 -4.94 -35.24
CA ARG A 22 -26.82 -3.73 -35.93
C ARG A 22 -27.47 -2.45 -35.40
N CYS A 23 -26.74 -1.36 -35.62
CA CYS A 23 -27.15 0.03 -35.90
C CYS A 23 -27.83 0.86 -34.80
N ALA A 24 -27.16 1.95 -34.41
CA ALA A 24 -27.55 3.31 -34.81
C ALA A 24 -26.44 4.31 -34.47
N ALA A 25 -26.09 5.17 -35.43
CA ALA A 25 -25.14 6.27 -35.28
C ALA A 25 -25.77 7.45 -34.51
N PRO A 26 -25.00 8.24 -33.77
CA PRO A 26 -25.37 9.61 -33.47
C PRO A 26 -24.54 10.64 -34.24
N ALA A 27 -25.21 11.74 -34.50
CA ALA A 27 -24.86 12.84 -35.39
C ALA A 27 -23.66 13.67 -34.92
N ARG A 28 -23.04 14.32 -35.92
CA ARG A 28 -21.94 15.29 -35.83
C ARG A 28 -22.30 16.48 -34.93
N VAL A 29 -21.42 16.79 -33.98
CA VAL A 29 -21.40 18.03 -33.20
C VAL A 29 -20.49 19.05 -33.93
N PRO A 30 -20.86 20.34 -34.01
CA PRO A 30 -20.08 21.34 -34.74
C PRO A 30 -18.80 21.74 -34.00
N ILE A 31 -17.77 22.00 -34.82
CA ILE A 31 -16.43 22.46 -34.46
C ILE A 31 -16.50 23.91 -33.98
N VAL A 32 -16.01 24.18 -32.77
CA VAL A 32 -15.78 25.54 -32.24
C VAL A 32 -14.36 25.98 -32.63
N PRO A 33 -14.16 27.23 -33.10
CA PRO A 33 -12.86 27.70 -33.57
C PRO A 33 -11.87 27.95 -32.41
N ALA A 34 -10.60 27.62 -32.69
CA ALA A 34 -9.47 27.77 -31.79
C ALA A 34 -9.14 29.25 -31.50
N ILE A 35 -8.94 29.56 -30.21
CA ILE A 35 -8.44 30.86 -29.73
C ILE A 35 -6.89 30.81 -29.76
N PRO A 36 -6.21 31.83 -30.31
CA PRO A 36 -4.76 31.82 -30.45
C PRO A 36 -4.01 32.00 -29.11
N CYS A 37 -2.99 31.17 -28.92
CA CYS A 37 -2.03 31.27 -27.82
C CYS A 37 -1.10 32.49 -28.01
N PRO A 38 -0.84 33.30 -26.97
CA PRO A 38 0.22 34.31 -27.01
C PRO A 38 1.59 33.68 -26.73
N SER A 39 2.55 34.05 -27.57
CA SER A 39 3.98 33.71 -27.53
C SER A 39 4.66 34.19 -26.25
N PRO A 40 5.55 33.40 -25.61
CA PRO A 40 6.37 33.88 -24.52
C PRO A 40 7.59 34.67 -25.05
N SER A 41 7.77 35.89 -24.54
CA SER A 41 8.98 36.69 -24.72
C SER A 41 10.11 36.20 -23.79
N PRO A 42 11.39 36.34 -24.21
CA PRO A 42 12.54 35.76 -23.53
C PRO A 42 12.96 36.57 -22.31
N SER A 43 13.26 35.87 -21.21
CA SER A 43 13.94 36.44 -20.04
C SER A 43 15.42 35.99 -20.01
N PRO A 44 16.31 36.84 -19.47
CA PRO A 44 17.76 36.76 -19.71
C PRO A 44 18.48 35.70 -18.88
N SER A 45 19.52 35.13 -19.47
CA SER A 45 20.50 34.26 -18.83
C SER A 45 21.28 34.99 -17.72
N PRO A 46 21.61 34.33 -16.62
CA PRO A 46 22.80 34.63 -15.85
C PRO A 46 23.93 33.65 -16.15
N ALA A 47 25.12 34.20 -15.99
CA ALA A 47 26.43 33.75 -16.41
C ALA A 47 26.90 32.40 -15.83
N ALA A 48 27.84 31.85 -16.57
CA ALA A 48 28.64 30.68 -16.27
C ALA A 48 29.38 30.78 -14.92
N ALA A 49 29.33 29.69 -14.15
CA ALA A 49 30.37 29.30 -13.23
C ALA A 49 30.53 27.78 -13.29
N SER A 50 31.65 27.33 -13.86
CA SER A 50 32.05 25.92 -13.94
C SER A 50 32.80 25.47 -12.67
N PRO A 51 32.94 24.15 -12.44
CA PRO A 51 32.88 23.54 -11.12
C PRO A 51 34.25 23.12 -10.59
N ALA A 52 34.42 23.10 -9.26
CA ALA A 52 35.49 22.32 -8.64
C ALA A 52 35.10 21.83 -7.25
N ALA A 53 35.19 20.51 -7.09
CA ALA A 53 35.44 19.77 -5.85
C ALA A 53 34.36 19.80 -4.75
N ARG A 54 33.52 18.75 -4.72
CA ARG A 54 33.34 17.84 -3.57
C ARG A 54 32.46 16.63 -3.96
N LEU A 55 33.07 15.71 -4.70
CA LEU A 55 32.63 14.32 -4.79
C LEU A 55 33.23 13.55 -3.61
N ARG A 56 32.39 12.98 -2.74
CA ARG A 56 32.46 11.61 -2.19
C ARG A 56 31.58 11.48 -0.94
N ALA A 57 30.30 11.20 -1.18
CA ALA A 57 29.54 10.29 -0.33
C ALA A 57 28.91 9.28 -1.29
N ALA A 58 29.69 8.24 -1.62
CA ALA A 58 29.22 7.14 -2.44
C ALA A 58 28.04 6.49 -1.71
N ALA A 59 26.89 6.45 -2.38
CA ALA A 59 25.79 5.58 -2.01
C ALA A 59 26.34 4.16 -1.87
N ALA A 60 26.22 3.59 -0.67
CA ALA A 60 26.57 2.20 -0.45
C ALA A 60 25.71 1.31 -1.37
N PRO A 61 26.30 0.36 -2.11
CA PRO A 61 25.53 -0.60 -2.88
C PRO A 61 24.64 -1.42 -1.95
N PRO A 62 23.50 -1.96 -2.44
CA PRO A 62 22.68 -2.85 -1.64
C PRO A 62 23.55 -4.00 -1.15
N ALA A 63 23.60 -4.20 0.16
CA ALA A 63 24.32 -5.31 0.76
C ALA A 63 23.76 -6.62 0.16
N ALA A 64 24.56 -7.24 -0.71
CA ALA A 64 24.35 -8.62 -1.08
C ALA A 64 24.34 -9.44 0.23
N PRO A 65 23.44 -10.44 0.38
CA PRO A 65 23.50 -11.32 1.52
C PRO A 65 24.89 -11.97 1.55
N SER A 66 25.67 -11.62 2.57
CA SER A 66 26.90 -12.29 2.91
C SER A 66 26.61 -13.78 3.04
N GLY A 67 27.53 -14.58 2.48
CA GLY A 67 27.35 -16.00 2.26
C GLY A 67 26.83 -16.76 3.48
N GLY A 68 25.69 -17.40 3.30
CA GLY A 68 25.19 -18.48 4.12
C GLY A 68 24.28 -19.32 3.24
N GLY A 69 24.51 -20.63 3.18
CA GLY A 69 23.69 -21.59 2.45
C GLY A 69 22.31 -21.78 3.07
N GLY A 70 21.53 -20.70 3.19
CA GLY A 70 20.15 -20.76 3.62
C GLY A 70 19.30 -21.42 2.55
N ARG A 71 18.51 -22.41 2.95
CA ARG A 71 17.40 -22.91 2.13
C ARG A 71 16.53 -21.72 1.67
N PRO A 72 16.00 -21.73 0.44
CA PRO A 72 15.07 -20.70 0.02
C PRO A 72 13.89 -20.63 0.99
N THR A 73 13.62 -19.44 1.52
CA THR A 73 12.48 -19.20 2.40
C THR A 73 11.22 -19.14 1.56
N VAL A 74 10.38 -20.18 1.66
CA VAL A 74 9.04 -20.20 1.08
C VAL A 74 8.14 -19.34 1.96
N VAL A 75 7.45 -18.37 1.35
CA VAL A 75 6.54 -17.47 2.04
C VAL A 75 5.12 -17.76 1.56
N PRO A 76 4.18 -18.17 2.43
CA PRO A 76 2.79 -18.34 2.03
C PRO A 76 2.20 -16.98 1.67
N LEU A 77 1.54 -16.91 0.51
CA LEU A 77 0.79 -15.74 0.09
C LEU A 77 -0.71 -16.00 0.22
N PRO A 78 -1.52 -14.94 0.41
CA PRO A 78 -2.97 -15.07 0.39
C PRO A 78 -3.44 -15.62 -0.95
N ALA A 79 -4.19 -16.72 -0.92
CA ALA A 79 -4.79 -17.34 -2.11
C ALA A 79 -6.09 -16.67 -2.54
N SER A 80 -6.68 -15.84 -1.67
CA SER A 80 -7.90 -15.10 -1.93
C SER A 80 -7.85 -13.67 -1.37
N GLN A 81 -8.75 -12.80 -1.85
CA GLN A 81 -8.91 -11.46 -1.29
C GLN A 81 -9.32 -11.52 0.19
N GLN A 82 -10.15 -12.50 0.57
CA GLN A 82 -10.57 -12.66 1.97
C GLN A 82 -9.38 -13.04 2.87
N GLU A 83 -8.52 -13.96 2.44
CA GLU A 83 -7.30 -14.28 3.20
C GLU A 83 -6.37 -13.07 3.35
N ALA A 84 -6.29 -12.21 2.32
CA ALA A 84 -5.51 -10.98 2.40
C ALA A 84 -6.13 -9.98 3.39
N VAL A 85 -7.46 -9.91 3.46
CA VAL A 85 -8.20 -9.12 4.46
C VAL A 85 -7.96 -9.65 5.87
N ASP A 86 -8.01 -10.97 6.07
CA ASP A 86 -7.79 -11.59 7.37
C ASP A 86 -6.35 -11.37 7.86
N ALA A 87 -5.37 -11.52 6.95
CA ALA A 87 -3.97 -11.21 7.25
C ALA A 87 -3.75 -9.73 7.59
N ALA A 88 -4.39 -8.81 6.86
CA ALA A 88 -4.35 -7.38 7.13
C ALA A 88 -4.96 -7.05 8.51
N ALA A 89 -6.12 -7.62 8.83
CA ALA A 89 -6.77 -7.46 10.13
C ALA A 89 -5.90 -8.05 11.26
N GLY A 90 -5.25 -9.19 11.02
CA GLY A 90 -4.28 -9.81 11.93
C GLY A 90 -3.08 -8.91 12.27
N CYS A 91 -2.65 -8.06 11.34
CA CYS A 91 -1.60 -7.07 11.57
C CYS A 91 -2.14 -5.80 12.25
N LEU A 92 -3.31 -5.31 11.83
CA LEU A 92 -3.87 -4.04 12.27
C LEU A 92 -4.46 -4.08 13.68
N VAL A 93 -5.21 -5.14 14.04
CA VAL A 93 -5.88 -5.24 15.34
C VAL A 93 -4.89 -5.15 16.52
N PRO A 94 -3.75 -5.87 16.51
CA PRO A 94 -2.72 -5.71 17.54
C PRO A 94 -2.12 -4.30 17.59
N ALA A 95 -2.01 -3.61 16.45
CA ALA A 95 -1.47 -2.25 16.39
C ALA A 95 -2.46 -1.21 16.97
N LEU A 96 -3.77 -1.42 16.78
CA LEU A 96 -4.82 -0.56 17.32
C LEU A 96 -5.07 -0.77 18.82
N THR A 97 -5.00 -2.01 19.29
CA THR A 97 -5.33 -2.39 20.67
C THR A 97 -4.67 -1.51 21.76
N PRO A 98 -3.34 -1.25 21.75
CA PRO A 98 -2.70 -0.42 22.77
C PRO A 98 -3.14 1.06 22.70
N LEU A 99 -3.45 1.58 21.51
CA LEU A 99 -3.93 2.96 21.35
C LEU A 99 -5.33 3.12 21.95
N LEU A 100 -6.18 2.11 21.78
CA LEU A 100 -7.53 2.07 22.33
C LEU A 100 -7.56 1.80 23.84
N ALA A 101 -6.55 1.13 24.39
CA ALA A 101 -6.40 0.96 25.83
C ALA A 101 -5.91 2.24 26.54
N ALA A 102 -5.16 3.10 25.83
CA ALA A 102 -4.65 4.36 26.36
C ALA A 102 -5.71 5.47 26.46
N THR A 103 -6.80 5.37 25.69
CA THR A 103 -7.96 6.27 25.79
C THR A 103 -8.81 5.95 27.02
N LYS A 104 -8.30 6.27 28.23
CA LYS A 104 -9.14 6.25 29.44
C LYS A 104 -10.10 7.45 29.41
N PRO A 105 -11.35 7.30 29.88
CA PRO A 105 -12.28 8.42 30.00
C PRO A 105 -11.69 9.44 30.97
N ALA A 106 -11.60 10.69 30.53
CA ALA A 106 -11.12 11.79 31.35
C ALA A 106 -12.00 11.91 32.60
N LYS A 107 -11.54 11.37 33.74
CA LYS A 107 -12.06 11.80 35.04
C LYS A 107 -11.66 13.25 35.19
N THR A 108 -12.66 14.11 35.33
CA THR A 108 -12.60 15.53 35.68
C THR A 108 -11.30 15.93 36.40
N ALA A 109 -10.30 16.35 35.64
CA ALA A 109 -9.15 17.06 36.15
C ALA A 109 -9.25 18.48 35.63
N LYS A 110 -9.60 19.42 36.52
CA LYS A 110 -9.43 20.86 36.30
C LYS A 110 -7.94 21.10 36.08
N GLY A 111 -7.52 21.21 34.83
CA GLY A 111 -6.15 21.51 34.44
C GLY A 111 -5.94 21.21 32.97
N PHE A 112 -5.76 22.28 32.18
CA PHE A 112 -5.32 22.30 30.78
C PHE A 112 -5.26 20.91 30.10
N SER A 113 -6.42 20.44 29.62
CA SER A 113 -6.46 19.19 28.87
C SER A 113 -5.79 19.41 27.52
N ASN A 114 -4.54 18.97 27.40
CA ASN A 114 -3.95 18.61 26.11
C ASN A 114 -4.82 17.49 25.54
N ALA A 115 -5.83 17.86 24.74
CA ALA A 115 -6.44 16.92 23.81
C ALA A 115 -5.29 16.37 22.98
N SER A 116 -4.91 15.11 23.20
CA SER A 116 -3.79 14.51 22.51
C SER A 116 -4.14 14.47 21.04
N ARG A 117 -3.64 15.43 20.25
CA ARG A 117 -3.67 15.32 18.80
C ARG A 117 -3.09 13.94 18.46
N PRO A 118 -3.73 13.16 17.59
CA PRO A 118 -3.18 11.90 17.15
C PRO A 118 -1.77 12.18 16.61
N SER A 119 -0.76 11.66 17.31
CA SER A 119 0.61 11.79 16.82
C SER A 119 0.71 11.06 15.49
N ALA A 120 1.57 11.53 14.60
CA ALA A 120 1.83 10.91 13.29
C ALA A 120 2.04 9.38 13.38
N SER A 121 2.45 8.86 14.54
CA SER A 121 2.58 7.42 14.84
C SER A 121 1.29 6.59 14.83
N ASN A 122 0.10 7.21 14.77
CA ASN A 122 -1.18 6.50 14.85
C ASN A 122 -1.91 6.45 13.50
N ARG A 123 -1.14 6.55 12.41
CA ARG A 123 -1.61 6.48 11.02
C ARG A 123 -1.10 5.18 10.42
N PHE A 124 -2.02 4.28 10.08
CA PHE A 124 -1.70 2.95 9.58
C PHE A 124 -2.06 2.82 8.11
N GLY A 125 -1.21 2.18 7.32
CA GLY A 125 -1.46 1.88 5.91
C GLY A 125 -1.81 0.41 5.69
N LEU A 126 -2.82 0.15 4.87
CA LEU A 126 -3.17 -1.18 4.36
C LEU A 126 -3.17 -1.16 2.84
N GLU A 127 -2.52 -2.16 2.23
CA GLU A 127 -2.52 -2.33 0.78
C GLU A 127 -2.95 -3.76 0.43
N ILE A 128 -4.16 -3.90 -0.11
CA ILE A 128 -4.80 -5.17 -0.45
C ILE A 128 -5.24 -5.10 -1.92
N PRO A 129 -4.96 -6.12 -2.74
CA PRO A 129 -5.36 -6.11 -4.14
C PRO A 129 -6.88 -5.99 -4.30
N LEU A 130 -7.29 -5.10 -5.20
CA LEU A 130 -8.66 -4.97 -5.67
C LEU A 130 -8.90 -5.92 -6.84
N ALA A 131 -10.13 -6.41 -6.97
CA ALA A 131 -10.55 -7.21 -8.12
C ALA A 131 -10.54 -6.37 -9.41
N ASP A 132 -11.05 -5.15 -9.33
CA ASP A 132 -11.09 -4.16 -10.40
C ASP A 132 -11.20 -2.73 -9.82
N ALA A 133 -11.21 -1.71 -10.69
CA ALA A 133 -11.29 -0.31 -10.30
C ALA A 133 -12.72 0.22 -10.08
N SER A 134 -13.74 -0.65 -10.10
CA SER A 134 -15.13 -0.24 -9.95
C SER A 134 -15.44 0.20 -8.51
N PRO A 135 -16.43 1.09 -8.35
CA PRO A 135 -16.94 1.43 -7.02
C PRO A 135 -17.41 0.22 -6.22
N ALA A 136 -18.00 -0.77 -6.87
CA ALA A 136 -18.50 -1.97 -6.21
C ALA A 136 -17.38 -2.79 -5.57
N ALA A 137 -16.26 -2.97 -6.26
CA ALA A 137 -15.08 -3.69 -5.74
C ALA A 137 -14.45 -2.95 -4.55
N SER A 138 -14.34 -1.62 -4.64
CA SER A 138 -13.83 -0.78 -3.54
C SER A 138 -14.72 -0.86 -2.29
N LEU A 139 -16.04 -0.77 -2.46
CA LEU A 139 -16.99 -0.89 -1.36
C LEU A 139 -16.99 -2.28 -0.73
N ALA A 140 -16.90 -3.33 -1.54
CA ALA A 140 -16.81 -4.70 -1.05
C ALA A 140 -15.56 -4.88 -0.18
N LEU A 141 -14.40 -4.46 -0.67
CA LEU A 141 -13.15 -4.54 0.09
C LEU A 141 -13.20 -3.71 1.38
N THR A 142 -13.70 -2.47 1.30
CA THR A 142 -13.87 -1.58 2.46
C THR A 142 -14.74 -2.25 3.52
N GLY A 143 -15.88 -2.82 3.12
CA GLY A 143 -16.78 -3.55 4.00
C GLY A 143 -16.12 -4.77 4.64
N SER A 144 -15.40 -5.58 3.86
CA SER A 144 -14.69 -6.77 4.38
C SER A 144 -13.60 -6.41 5.37
N VAL A 145 -12.78 -5.39 5.08
CA VAL A 145 -11.74 -4.90 6.00
C VAL A 145 -12.37 -4.39 7.30
N LEU A 146 -13.40 -3.55 7.18
CA LEU A 146 -14.09 -3.00 8.35
C LEU A 146 -14.68 -4.11 9.22
N ALA A 147 -15.37 -5.08 8.61
CA ALA A 147 -15.96 -6.21 9.32
C ALA A 147 -14.91 -7.08 10.03
N ALA A 148 -13.82 -7.42 9.34
CA ALA A 148 -12.74 -8.25 9.89
C ALA A 148 -12.05 -7.55 11.08
N VAL A 149 -11.74 -6.26 10.95
CA VAL A 149 -11.10 -5.48 12.03
C VAL A 149 -12.05 -5.31 13.21
N GLN A 150 -13.33 -4.99 12.97
CA GLN A 150 -14.33 -4.86 14.03
C GLN A 150 -14.53 -6.18 14.79
N ALA A 151 -14.59 -7.31 14.08
CA ALA A 151 -14.67 -8.64 14.71
C ALA A 151 -13.43 -8.92 15.56
N GLY A 152 -12.23 -8.66 15.03
CA GLY A 152 -10.98 -8.83 15.77
C GLY A 152 -10.88 -7.94 17.01
N LEU A 153 -11.36 -6.69 16.94
CA LEU A 153 -11.42 -5.77 18.08
C LEU A 153 -12.44 -6.21 19.14
N LYS A 154 -13.63 -6.67 18.73
CA LYS A 154 -14.64 -7.23 19.64
C LYS A 154 -14.09 -8.41 20.46
N GLY A 155 -13.26 -9.25 19.84
CA GLY A 155 -12.60 -10.37 20.51
C GLY A 155 -11.54 -9.98 21.56
N ARG A 156 -11.09 -8.71 21.61
CA ARG A 156 -10.06 -8.25 22.57
C ARG A 156 -10.63 -7.82 23.93
N GLY A 157 -11.94 -7.61 24.04
CA GLY A 157 -12.58 -7.11 25.27
C GLY A 157 -12.29 -5.62 25.57
N GLY A 158 -12.92 -5.09 26.61
CA GLY A 158 -12.67 -3.73 27.12
C GLY A 158 -12.89 -2.60 26.10
N ALA A 159 -12.04 -1.57 26.15
CA ALA A 159 -12.11 -0.41 25.26
C ALA A 159 -11.90 -0.78 23.78
N ALA A 160 -11.11 -1.82 23.50
CA ALA A 160 -10.94 -2.33 22.15
C ALA A 160 -12.25 -2.94 21.61
N ALA A 161 -12.99 -3.68 22.44
CA ALA A 161 -14.29 -4.22 22.02
C ALA A 161 -15.32 -3.12 21.73
N ALA A 162 -15.32 -2.03 22.53
CA ALA A 162 -16.17 -0.87 22.26
C ALA A 162 -15.81 -0.20 20.91
N ALA A 163 -14.52 -0.03 20.61
CA ALA A 163 -14.06 0.51 19.32
C ALA A 163 -14.41 -0.38 18.11
N GLY A 164 -14.71 -1.67 18.34
CA GLY A 164 -15.24 -2.57 17.33
C GLY A 164 -16.72 -2.32 16.96
N ALA A 165 -17.41 -1.39 17.62
CA ALA A 165 -18.78 -1.02 17.27
C ALA A 165 -18.83 -0.20 15.96
N PRO A 166 -19.80 -0.46 15.05
CA PRO A 166 -19.91 0.26 13.77
C PRO A 166 -19.99 1.78 13.89
N GLY A 167 -20.66 2.29 14.93
CA GLY A 167 -20.80 3.73 15.16
C GLY A 167 -19.52 4.45 15.61
N ASN A 168 -18.46 3.69 15.94
CA ASN A 168 -17.16 4.26 16.33
C ASN A 168 -16.20 4.41 15.16
N TRP A 169 -16.66 4.15 13.94
CA TRP A 169 -15.88 4.28 12.71
C TRP A 169 -16.44 5.40 11.83
N THR A 170 -15.55 6.28 11.41
CA THR A 170 -15.79 7.22 10.33
C THR A 170 -15.10 6.68 9.07
N VAL A 171 -15.88 6.41 8.03
CA VAL A 171 -15.37 5.93 6.73
C VAL A 171 -15.41 7.09 5.74
N VAL A 172 -14.26 7.40 5.19
CA VAL A 172 -14.07 8.48 4.21
C VAL A 172 -13.58 7.89 2.90
N HIS A 173 -14.31 8.10 1.82
CA HIS A 173 -13.88 7.73 0.48
C HIS A 173 -13.30 8.95 -0.23
N ALA A 174 -12.07 8.85 -0.74
CA ALA A 174 -11.46 9.92 -1.51
C ALA A 174 -12.11 10.09 -2.89
N ARG A 175 -12.46 8.97 -3.52
CA ARG A 175 -13.21 8.92 -4.77
C ARG A 175 -14.69 9.23 -4.57
N GLU A 176 -15.19 10.27 -5.24
CA GLU A 176 -16.57 10.73 -5.05
C GLU A 176 -17.63 9.77 -5.62
N ASP A 177 -17.34 9.07 -6.71
CA ASP A 177 -18.21 8.02 -7.26
C ASP A 177 -18.43 6.87 -6.27
N VAL A 178 -17.35 6.46 -5.58
CA VAL A 178 -17.41 5.46 -4.50
C VAL A 178 -18.16 6.02 -3.29
N ALA A 179 -17.86 7.26 -2.88
CA ALA A 179 -18.52 7.91 -1.76
C ALA A 179 -20.04 8.01 -1.96
N ALA A 180 -20.49 8.38 -3.16
CA ALA A 180 -21.90 8.44 -3.51
C ALA A 180 -22.58 7.06 -3.43
N ALA A 181 -21.95 6.03 -3.99
CA ALA A 181 -22.45 4.66 -3.91
C ALA A 181 -22.50 4.14 -2.46
N ALA A 182 -21.50 4.48 -1.64
CA ALA A 182 -21.44 4.13 -0.23
C ALA A 182 -22.61 4.73 0.56
N ARG A 183 -22.90 6.02 0.35
CA ARG A 183 -24.01 6.73 1.00
C ARG A 183 -25.37 6.13 0.63
N THR A 184 -25.58 5.82 -0.65
CA THR A 184 -26.81 5.14 -1.10
C THR A 184 -26.99 3.79 -0.40
N ARG A 185 -25.91 3.01 -0.27
CA ARG A 185 -25.95 1.71 0.43
C ARG A 185 -26.17 1.86 1.93
N ALA A 186 -25.57 2.86 2.57
CA ALA A 186 -25.75 3.15 3.99
C ALA A 186 -27.20 3.56 4.29
N ALA A 187 -27.79 4.43 3.46
CA ALA A 187 -29.19 4.84 3.57
C ALA A 187 -30.15 3.65 3.42
N ALA A 188 -29.87 2.73 2.50
CA ALA A 188 -30.69 1.53 2.29
C ALA A 188 -30.58 0.49 3.43
N SER A 189 -29.45 0.45 4.13
CA SER A 189 -29.18 -0.56 5.17
C SER A 189 -29.42 -0.07 6.60
N GLY A 190 -29.68 1.21 6.81
CA GLY A 190 -29.78 1.81 8.14
C GLY A 190 -28.48 1.69 8.95
N ALA A 191 -27.33 1.61 8.27
CA ALA A 191 -26.04 1.40 8.91
C ALA A 191 -25.69 2.56 9.86
N ALA A 192 -25.24 2.23 11.08
CA ALA A 192 -24.98 3.19 12.16
C ALA A 192 -23.62 3.94 12.06
N GLY A 193 -22.87 3.79 10.97
CA GLY A 193 -21.55 4.40 10.77
C GLY A 193 -21.59 5.67 9.91
N THR A 194 -20.66 6.59 10.13
CA THR A 194 -20.55 7.82 9.33
C THR A 194 -19.77 7.56 8.06
N VAL A 195 -20.41 7.75 6.90
CA VAL A 195 -19.81 7.58 5.57
C VAL A 195 -19.77 8.92 4.84
N LEU A 196 -18.58 9.40 4.48
CA LEU A 196 -18.37 10.71 3.88
C LEU A 196 -17.48 10.63 2.64
N GLY A 197 -17.60 11.61 1.74
CA GLY A 197 -16.56 11.91 0.75
C GLY A 197 -15.47 12.77 1.39
N LEU A 198 -14.23 12.71 0.88
CA LEU A 198 -13.10 13.42 1.49
C LEU A 198 -13.31 14.93 1.62
N ARG A 199 -13.87 15.60 0.59
CA ARG A 199 -14.16 17.03 0.65
C ARG A 199 -15.21 17.37 1.71
N ALA A 200 -16.26 16.56 1.82
CA ALA A 200 -17.30 16.73 2.84
C ALA A 200 -16.74 16.47 4.26
N ALA A 201 -15.85 15.50 4.40
CA ALA A 201 -15.16 15.23 5.66
C ALA A 201 -14.32 16.42 6.11
N CYS A 202 -13.60 17.09 5.20
CA CYS A 202 -12.81 18.30 5.51
C CYS A 202 -13.67 19.52 5.90
N GLN A 203 -14.96 19.52 5.54
CA GLN A 203 -15.91 20.58 5.88
C GLN A 203 -16.69 20.29 7.17
N ALA A 204 -16.55 19.08 7.73
CA ALA A 204 -17.19 18.74 8.98
C ALA A 204 -16.57 19.55 10.13
N PRO A 205 -17.36 19.99 11.12
CA PRO A 205 -16.85 20.80 12.23
C PRO A 205 -15.85 20.03 13.11
N ALA A 206 -16.09 18.74 13.30
CA ALA A 206 -15.16 17.81 13.95
C ALA A 206 -15.56 16.37 13.62
N LEU A 207 -14.57 15.50 13.47
CA LEU A 207 -14.77 14.05 13.33
C LEU A 207 -14.05 13.31 14.45
N GLY A 208 -14.61 12.19 14.89
CA GLY A 208 -14.08 11.38 16.00
C GLY A 208 -14.07 9.89 15.69
N GLY A 209 -13.66 9.11 16.69
CA GLY A 209 -13.55 7.66 16.55
C GLY A 209 -12.39 7.22 15.65
N LEU A 210 -12.42 5.95 15.24
CA LEU A 210 -11.46 5.42 14.29
C LEU A 210 -11.78 5.92 12.88
N LEU A 211 -10.75 6.38 12.16
CA LEU A 211 -10.89 6.85 10.79
C LEU A 211 -10.42 5.77 9.82
N LEU A 212 -11.22 5.49 8.78
CA LEU A 212 -10.82 4.71 7.62
C LEU A 212 -10.90 5.60 6.36
N LEU A 213 -9.76 6.00 5.83
CA LEU A 213 -9.63 6.75 4.58
C LEU A 213 -9.32 5.77 3.44
N VAL A 214 -10.18 5.73 2.43
CA VAL A 214 -10.14 4.74 1.35
C VAL A 214 -9.68 5.39 0.04
N GLU A 215 -8.67 4.75 -0.57
CA GLU A 215 -8.09 5.06 -1.88
C GLU A 215 -7.74 6.53 -2.12
N PRO A 216 -7.06 7.24 -1.19
CA PRO A 216 -6.61 8.60 -1.47
C PRO A 216 -5.52 8.62 -2.55
N GLY A 217 -5.67 9.52 -3.52
CA GLY A 217 -4.72 9.76 -4.59
C GLY A 217 -3.71 10.86 -4.26
N LEU A 218 -2.73 11.08 -5.15
CA LEU A 218 -1.76 12.19 -4.99
C LEU A 218 -2.44 13.57 -4.94
N ALA A 219 -3.55 13.74 -5.68
CA ALA A 219 -4.35 14.97 -5.67
C ALA A 219 -5.07 15.21 -4.32
N ASP A 220 -5.23 14.16 -3.52
CA ASP A 220 -5.97 14.19 -2.26
C ASP A 220 -5.06 14.42 -1.05
N VAL A 221 -3.73 14.41 -1.21
CA VAL A 221 -2.79 14.45 -0.08
C VAL A 221 -2.98 15.70 0.77
N ALA A 222 -3.19 16.87 0.14
CA ALA A 222 -3.45 18.12 0.86
C ALA A 222 -4.76 18.07 1.67
N LEU A 223 -5.83 17.48 1.11
CA LEU A 223 -7.09 17.29 1.81
C LEU A 223 -6.98 16.24 2.92
N MET A 224 -6.17 15.19 2.71
CA MET A 224 -5.89 14.21 3.74
C MET A 224 -5.12 14.85 4.91
N GLU A 225 -4.12 15.69 4.64
CA GLU A 225 -3.39 16.42 5.67
C GLU A 225 -4.34 17.29 6.49
N GLN A 226 -5.16 18.11 5.83
CA GLN A 226 -6.19 18.92 6.48
C GLN A 226 -7.13 18.06 7.34
N LEU A 227 -7.64 16.95 6.79
CA LEU A 227 -8.52 16.04 7.51
C LEU A 227 -7.85 15.47 8.77
N LEU A 228 -6.60 15.02 8.66
CA LEU A 228 -5.87 14.36 9.74
C LEU A 228 -5.36 15.32 10.82
N ASP A 229 -5.03 16.56 10.45
CA ASP A 229 -4.39 17.52 11.36
C ASP A 229 -5.36 18.55 11.95
N GLU A 230 -6.45 18.87 11.23
CA GLU A 230 -7.37 19.94 11.63
C GLU A 230 -8.76 19.42 12.04
N VAL A 231 -9.29 18.42 11.32
CA VAL A 231 -10.71 18.03 11.46
C VAL A 231 -10.91 16.78 12.32
N TRP A 232 -10.03 15.79 12.19
CA TRP A 232 -10.17 14.50 12.87
C TRP A 232 -9.45 14.49 14.22
N ALA A 233 -10.19 14.14 15.27
CA ALA A 233 -9.71 13.97 16.63
C ALA A 233 -10.05 12.56 17.13
N GLY A 234 -9.30 11.56 16.67
CA GLY A 234 -9.51 10.16 17.06
C GLY A 234 -8.22 9.44 17.48
N PRO A 235 -8.34 8.20 17.99
CA PRO A 235 -7.19 7.45 18.50
C PRO A 235 -6.25 6.95 17.40
N ALA A 236 -6.78 6.59 16.23
CA ALA A 236 -6.02 6.09 15.09
C ALA A 236 -6.74 6.28 13.75
N ALA A 237 -5.96 6.50 12.69
CA ALA A 237 -6.42 6.57 11.32
C ALA A 237 -5.83 5.42 10.50
N VAL A 238 -6.63 4.84 9.61
CA VAL A 238 -6.24 3.77 8.69
C VAL A 238 -6.42 4.27 7.27
N VAL A 239 -5.38 4.19 6.46
CA VAL A 239 -5.37 4.53 5.04
C VAL A 239 -5.35 3.23 4.24
N LEU A 240 -6.44 2.94 3.54
CA LEU A 240 -6.60 1.75 2.73
C LEU A 240 -6.32 2.07 1.27
N ASN A 241 -5.42 1.30 0.65
CA ASN A 241 -5.07 1.36 -0.77
C ASN A 241 -4.73 2.77 -1.31
N PRO A 242 -3.85 3.55 -0.66
CA PRO A 242 -3.46 4.85 -1.18
C PRO A 242 -2.83 4.73 -2.58
N GLU A 243 -3.22 5.56 -3.53
CA GLU A 243 -2.71 5.40 -4.90
C GLU A 243 -1.24 5.78 -5.05
N TRP A 244 -0.72 6.67 -4.20
CA TRP A 244 0.71 7.02 -4.22
C TRP A 244 1.62 5.85 -3.82
N ALA A 245 1.05 4.77 -3.28
CA ALA A 245 1.74 3.52 -3.06
C ALA A 245 1.92 2.72 -4.36
N GLN A 246 1.14 2.98 -5.42
CA GLN A 246 1.26 2.21 -6.66
C GLN A 246 2.66 2.38 -7.29
N GLN A 247 3.24 1.27 -7.76
CA GLN A 247 4.59 1.24 -8.28
C GLN A 247 4.72 2.17 -9.50
N GLY A 248 5.67 3.12 -9.46
CA GLY A 248 5.96 4.05 -10.55
C GLY A 248 5.39 5.46 -10.39
N LYS A 249 4.55 5.73 -9.37
CA LYS A 249 4.15 7.10 -9.01
C LYS A 249 5.19 7.71 -8.07
N GLN A 250 5.81 8.82 -8.48
CA GLN A 250 6.73 9.58 -7.64
C GLN A 250 5.93 10.53 -6.74
N VAL A 251 6.16 10.45 -5.44
CA VAL A 251 5.58 11.39 -4.47
C VAL A 251 6.34 12.72 -4.57
N PRO A 252 5.66 13.84 -4.86
CA PRO A 252 6.27 15.16 -4.81
C PRO A 252 6.90 15.45 -3.43
N PRO A 253 8.06 16.15 -3.35
CA PRO A 253 8.75 16.41 -2.09
C PRO A 253 7.88 17.09 -1.03
N GLU A 254 6.98 17.98 -1.44
CA GLU A 254 6.03 18.67 -0.57
C GLU A 254 5.06 17.71 0.16
N TYR A 255 4.78 16.55 -0.43
CA TYR A 255 3.89 15.53 0.13
C TYR A 255 4.63 14.42 0.88
N ALA A 256 5.97 14.42 0.86
CA ALA A 256 6.77 13.35 1.43
C ALA A 256 6.56 13.19 2.95
N ALA A 257 6.38 14.29 3.68
CA ALA A 257 6.16 14.26 5.13
C ALA A 257 4.81 13.60 5.49
N VAL A 258 3.74 14.02 4.81
CA VAL A 258 2.38 13.51 5.03
C VAL A 258 2.29 12.04 4.64
N VAL A 259 2.75 11.68 3.44
CA VAL A 259 2.77 10.29 2.98
C VAL A 259 3.65 9.41 3.87
N GLY A 260 4.82 9.91 4.27
CA GLY A 260 5.75 9.22 5.16
C GLY A 260 5.24 9.07 6.60
N SER A 261 4.19 9.80 6.98
CA SER A 261 3.56 9.66 8.30
C SER A 261 2.71 8.38 8.43
N VAL A 262 2.34 7.75 7.31
CA VAL A 262 1.51 6.53 7.30
C VAL A 262 2.41 5.29 7.41
N ASP A 263 2.31 4.55 8.51
CA ASP A 263 3.05 3.30 8.69
C ASP A 263 2.29 2.11 8.10
N VAL A 264 2.78 1.58 6.99
CA VAL A 264 2.14 0.45 6.29
C VAL A 264 2.34 -0.84 7.09
N VAL A 265 1.28 -1.30 7.77
CA VAL A 265 1.31 -2.51 8.62
C VAL A 265 1.09 -3.79 7.83
N TYR A 266 0.42 -3.67 6.69
CA TYR A 266 0.20 -4.78 5.78
C TYR A 266 0.20 -4.27 4.33
N ALA A 267 0.92 -4.97 3.46
CA ALA A 267 0.85 -4.76 2.03
C ALA A 267 1.02 -6.09 1.30
N PHE A 268 0.09 -6.42 0.41
CA PHE A 268 0.24 -7.49 -0.56
C PHE A 268 0.09 -6.93 -1.97
N LEU A 269 1.17 -6.97 -2.74
CA LEU A 269 1.26 -6.34 -4.06
C LEU A 269 1.76 -7.35 -5.08
N PRO A 270 0.86 -8.10 -5.73
CA PRO A 270 1.21 -8.93 -6.87
C PRO A 270 1.84 -8.07 -7.96
N CYS A 271 2.90 -8.57 -8.57
CA CYS A 271 3.57 -7.90 -9.67
C CYS A 271 4.03 -8.91 -10.73
N ALA A 272 3.91 -8.53 -11.99
CA ALA A 272 4.52 -9.25 -13.10
C ALA A 272 5.73 -8.46 -13.59
N ILE A 273 6.88 -9.13 -13.67
CA ILE A 273 8.13 -8.52 -14.12
C ILE A 273 8.53 -9.15 -15.44
N GLN A 274 8.70 -8.30 -16.45
CA GLN A 274 9.17 -8.72 -17.75
C GLN A 274 10.69 -8.92 -17.71
N GLY A 275 11.12 -10.18 -17.61
CA GLY A 275 12.53 -10.55 -17.69
C GLY A 275 13.04 -10.66 -19.13
N LEU A 276 14.32 -10.99 -19.29
CA LEU A 276 14.94 -11.28 -20.58
C LEU A 276 14.32 -12.53 -21.26
N ILE A 277 13.85 -13.49 -20.46
CA ILE A 277 13.25 -14.76 -20.91
C ILE A 277 11.81 -14.83 -20.39
N GLY A 278 10.96 -13.93 -20.88
CA GLY A 278 9.53 -13.90 -20.56
C GLY A 278 9.15 -13.19 -19.26
N THR A 279 7.85 -13.10 -19.02
CA THR A 279 7.28 -12.49 -17.82
C THR A 279 7.30 -13.48 -16.68
N LYS A 280 7.84 -13.06 -15.53
CA LYS A 280 7.83 -13.81 -14.28
C LYS A 280 6.82 -13.21 -13.31
N GLU A 281 6.08 -14.07 -12.63
CA GLU A 281 5.16 -13.69 -11.56
C GLU A 281 5.92 -13.51 -10.25
N GLY A 282 5.52 -12.51 -9.48
CA GLY A 282 6.11 -12.19 -8.20
C GLY A 282 5.17 -11.37 -7.33
N ALA A 283 5.64 -11.02 -6.14
CA ALA A 283 4.90 -10.15 -5.25
C ALA A 283 5.84 -9.37 -4.33
N VAL A 284 5.35 -8.22 -3.87
CA VAL A 284 5.92 -7.52 -2.73
C VAL A 284 4.98 -7.72 -1.54
N LEU A 285 5.54 -8.19 -0.43
CA LEU A 285 4.80 -8.44 0.80
C LEU A 285 5.40 -7.65 1.96
N ARG A 286 4.55 -7.00 2.74
CA ARG A 286 4.89 -6.48 4.06
C ARG A 286 3.86 -6.97 5.06
N THR A 287 4.34 -7.55 6.16
CA THR A 287 3.51 -7.99 7.28
C THR A 287 4.17 -7.54 8.58
N ALA A 288 3.52 -6.67 9.32
CA ALA A 288 3.97 -6.28 10.66
C ALA A 288 3.76 -7.45 11.63
N GLU A 289 4.76 -8.32 11.77
CA GLU A 289 4.71 -9.44 12.72
C GLU A 289 4.79 -8.93 14.17
N GLY A 290 3.91 -9.45 15.04
CA GLY A 290 4.20 -9.55 16.48
C GLY A 290 4.25 -8.26 17.30
N GLY A 291 3.34 -7.32 17.11
CA GLY A 291 3.07 -6.26 18.12
C GLY A 291 4.19 -5.23 18.33
N ALA A 292 5.20 -5.18 17.46
CA ALA A 292 6.13 -4.06 17.42
C ALA A 292 5.35 -2.78 17.08
N LYS A 293 5.43 -1.76 17.96
CA LYS A 293 4.74 -0.46 17.83
C LYS A 293 4.76 0.04 16.38
N GLY A 294 3.62 -0.05 15.70
CA GLY A 294 3.41 0.60 14.40
C GLY A 294 3.73 -0.20 13.14
N GLY A 295 4.42 -1.35 13.21
CA GLY A 295 4.98 -1.98 12.01
C GLY A 295 6.39 -1.48 11.64
N LYS A 296 6.99 -0.62 12.49
CA LYS A 296 8.39 -0.22 12.40
C LYS A 296 9.31 -1.44 12.56
N GLY A 297 10.08 -1.73 11.52
CA GLY A 297 11.08 -2.80 11.50
C GLY A 297 10.68 -4.05 10.70
N ALA A 298 9.42 -4.19 10.30
CA ALA A 298 9.00 -5.27 9.42
C ALA A 298 9.57 -5.04 8.00
N PRO A 299 10.36 -5.98 7.44
CA PRO A 299 10.95 -5.81 6.13
C PRO A 299 9.90 -5.94 5.03
N TRP A 300 10.08 -5.17 3.96
CA TRP A 300 9.45 -5.41 2.68
C TRP A 300 10.12 -6.61 2.03
N ARG A 301 9.37 -7.68 1.82
CA ARG A 301 9.85 -8.92 1.20
C ARG A 301 9.56 -8.88 -0.30
N ILE A 302 10.55 -9.25 -1.10
CA ILE A 302 10.43 -9.40 -2.55
C ILE A 302 10.34 -10.90 -2.83
N LEU A 303 9.27 -11.33 -3.48
CA LEU A 303 8.93 -12.72 -3.73
C LEU A 303 8.89 -12.99 -5.23
N LEU A 304 9.43 -14.13 -5.63
CA LEU A 304 9.38 -14.64 -7.00
C LEU A 304 8.68 -16.00 -7.00
N GLN A 305 7.78 -16.23 -7.96
CA GLN A 305 7.13 -17.50 -8.14
C GLN A 305 8.05 -18.48 -8.89
N GLU A 306 8.32 -19.62 -8.26
CA GLU A 306 9.02 -20.75 -8.85
C GLU A 306 8.27 -22.04 -8.53
N LYS A 307 7.88 -22.81 -9.57
CA LYS A 307 7.20 -24.11 -9.41
C LYS A 307 6.02 -24.06 -8.43
N ASP A 308 5.13 -23.09 -8.66
CA ASP A 308 3.92 -22.85 -7.86
C ASP A 308 4.15 -22.44 -6.40
N GLN A 309 5.37 -22.04 -6.04
CA GLN A 309 5.71 -21.53 -4.72
C GLN A 309 6.34 -20.15 -4.81
N PHE A 310 6.00 -19.27 -3.86
CA PHE A 310 6.64 -17.96 -3.74
C PHE A 310 7.86 -18.05 -2.84
N MET A 311 9.03 -17.85 -3.46
CA MET A 311 10.31 -17.84 -2.78
C MET A 311 10.77 -16.41 -2.54
N GLN A 312 11.25 -16.15 -1.32
CA GLN A 312 11.83 -14.86 -1.00
C GLN A 312 13.19 -14.69 -1.67
N VAL A 313 13.29 -13.67 -2.54
CA VAL A 313 14.51 -13.34 -3.30
C VAL A 313 15.20 -12.08 -2.78
N GLY A 314 14.51 -11.30 -1.93
CA GLY A 314 15.08 -10.11 -1.32
C GLY A 314 14.26 -9.60 -0.14
N ALA A 315 14.87 -8.71 0.64
CA ALA A 315 14.21 -7.98 1.71
C ALA A 315 14.78 -6.55 1.79
N MET A 316 13.94 -5.58 2.10
CA MET A 316 14.33 -4.17 2.20
C MET A 316 13.64 -3.51 3.40
N THR A 317 14.29 -2.51 4.00
CA THR A 317 13.69 -1.69 5.07
C THR A 317 12.71 -0.67 4.51
N ARG A 318 13.01 -0.11 3.33
CA ARG A 318 12.11 0.76 2.57
C ARG A 318 11.30 -0.03 1.55
N ARG A 319 10.21 0.57 1.07
CA ARG A 319 9.43 0.04 -0.05
C ARG A 319 10.34 -0.16 -1.28
N PRO A 320 10.33 -1.35 -1.91
CA PRO A 320 11.06 -1.59 -3.15
C PRO A 320 10.54 -0.71 -4.29
N THR A 321 11.45 -0.10 -5.04
CA THR A 321 11.16 0.60 -6.29
C THR A 321 11.14 -0.38 -7.45
N PRO A 322 10.60 -0.01 -8.63
CA PRO A 322 10.68 -0.86 -9.82
C PRO A 322 12.11 -1.32 -10.14
N SER A 323 13.11 -0.44 -9.99
CA SER A 323 14.52 -0.78 -10.20
C SER A 323 15.07 -1.77 -9.17
N ASP A 324 14.62 -1.69 -7.90
CA ASP A 324 15.00 -2.66 -6.87
C ASP A 324 14.43 -4.06 -7.19
N LEU A 325 13.20 -4.11 -7.70
CA LEU A 325 12.56 -5.36 -8.12
C LEU A 325 13.28 -5.97 -9.33
N GLU A 326 13.60 -5.19 -10.35
CA GLU A 326 14.39 -5.67 -11.50
C GLU A 326 15.73 -6.25 -11.04
N LEU A 327 16.46 -5.54 -10.18
CA LEU A 327 17.74 -6.00 -9.66
C LEU A 327 17.63 -7.29 -8.83
N ALA A 328 16.64 -7.37 -7.93
CA ALA A 328 16.42 -8.56 -7.11
C ALA A 328 16.13 -9.80 -7.98
N PHE A 329 15.35 -9.65 -9.05
CA PHE A 329 14.98 -10.74 -9.94
C PHE A 329 16.11 -11.16 -10.87
N LEU A 330 16.92 -10.19 -11.35
CA LEU A 330 18.14 -10.49 -12.10
C LEU A 330 19.12 -11.30 -11.24
N ASN A 331 19.33 -10.87 -9.98
CA ASN A 331 20.18 -11.57 -9.03
C ASN A 331 19.68 -12.99 -8.73
N ALA A 332 18.37 -13.15 -8.50
CA ALA A 332 17.76 -14.46 -8.30
C ALA A 332 17.94 -15.37 -9.53
N SER A 333 17.72 -14.84 -10.72
CA SER A 333 17.88 -15.58 -11.98
C SER A 333 19.33 -16.01 -12.21
N ALA A 334 20.30 -15.15 -11.91
CA ALA A 334 21.72 -15.47 -11.98
C ALA A 334 22.12 -16.55 -10.96
N ALA A 335 21.57 -16.49 -9.74
CA ALA A 335 21.81 -17.51 -8.71
C ALA A 335 21.21 -18.88 -9.07
N ALA A 336 20.12 -18.91 -9.83
CA ALA A 336 19.44 -20.13 -10.28
C ALA A 336 20.06 -20.76 -11.55
N SER A 337 21.00 -20.06 -12.22
CA SER A 337 21.57 -20.48 -13.51
C SER A 337 22.31 -21.84 -13.44
N PRO A 338 22.18 -22.70 -14.48
CA PRO A 338 22.86 -23.99 -14.57
C PRO A 338 24.38 -23.89 -14.40
N LEU A 339 25.00 -22.80 -14.87
CA LEU A 339 26.44 -22.57 -14.76
C LEU A 339 26.87 -22.34 -13.30
N THR A 340 26.06 -21.65 -12.49
CA THR A 340 26.29 -21.43 -11.06
C THR A 340 26.04 -22.71 -10.24
N LYS A 341 25.10 -23.56 -10.66
CA LYS A 341 24.90 -24.90 -10.08
C LYS A 341 26.06 -25.85 -10.43
N ALA A 342 26.56 -25.82 -11.66
CA ALA A 342 27.72 -26.61 -12.09
C ALA A 342 29.00 -26.19 -11.34
N ALA A 343 29.25 -24.88 -11.16
CA ALA A 343 30.39 -24.38 -10.38
C ALA A 343 30.33 -24.78 -8.90
N LYS A 344 29.13 -24.83 -8.28
CA LYS A 344 28.95 -25.39 -6.93
C LYS A 344 29.23 -26.89 -6.85
N PHE A 345 28.87 -27.65 -7.88
CA PHE A 345 29.19 -29.07 -8.00
C PHE A 345 30.70 -29.32 -8.16
N VAL A 346 31.39 -28.53 -8.97
CA VAL A 346 32.85 -28.66 -9.17
C VAL A 346 33.61 -28.23 -7.91
N LYS A 347 33.18 -27.18 -7.19
CA LYS A 347 33.79 -26.77 -5.92
C LYS A 347 33.62 -27.79 -4.78
N GLY A 348 32.59 -28.65 -4.85
CA GLY A 348 32.40 -29.77 -3.93
C GLY A 348 33.21 -31.02 -4.29
N LEU A 349 33.81 -31.07 -5.49
CA LEU A 349 34.59 -32.19 -6.00
C LEU A 349 36.11 -31.95 -5.97
N VAL A 350 36.57 -30.77 -5.55
CA VAL A 350 38.00 -30.53 -5.30
C VAL A 350 38.32 -31.02 -3.88
N PRO A 351 39.06 -32.14 -3.72
CA PRO A 351 39.54 -32.56 -2.40
C PRO A 351 40.52 -31.50 -1.92
N GLY A 352 40.25 -30.92 -0.74
CA GLY A 352 41.20 -30.02 -0.11
C GLY A 352 42.52 -30.75 0.12
N ASP A 353 43.59 -30.22 -0.47
CA ASP A 353 44.96 -30.49 -0.09
C ASP A 353 45.11 -30.30 1.42
N LYS A 354 45.01 -31.41 2.16
CA LYS A 354 45.48 -31.49 3.53
C LYS A 354 47.00 -31.32 3.50
N LYS A 355 47.46 -30.08 3.67
CA LYS A 355 48.84 -29.80 4.08
C LYS A 355 49.14 -30.63 5.33
N LYS A 356 50.09 -31.57 5.18
CA LYS A 356 50.74 -32.30 6.27
C LYS A 356 51.54 -31.31 7.13
N LYS A 357 51.45 -31.56 8.45
CA LYS A 357 52.36 -31.22 9.56
C LYS A 357 52.96 -29.82 9.60
#